data_AF-A0A424MIA8-F1
#
_entry.id   AF-A0A424MIA8-F1
#
_cell.length_a   1.000
_cell.length_b   1.000
_cell.length_c   1.000
_cell.angle_alpha   90.00
_cell.angle_beta   90.00
_cell.angle_gamma   90.00
#
_symmetry.space_group_name_H-M   'P 1'
#
loop_
_entity.id
_entity.type
_entity.pdbx_description
1 polymer ?
#
loop_
_entity_poly.entity_id
_entity_poly.type
_entity_poly.pdbx_seq_one_letter_code
_entity_poly.pdbx_strand_id
1 'polypeptide(L)' 'CNVLATSPRSIIMLEGLTGVQSELKKSGCKIRTYKGIEISRKGEGGPTCLTRPLKRIK' A
#
# COMPACT_ATOMS: atom_id res chain seq x y z
N CYS A 1 1.18 7.40 6.28
CA CYS A 1 1.62 6.30 5.38
C CYS A 1 0.70 5.10 5.61
N ASN A 2 0.02 4.62 4.57
CA ASN A 2 -0.96 3.56 4.65
C ASN A 2 -0.70 2.60 3.49
N VAL A 3 -0.32 1.36 3.80
CA VAL A 3 0.01 0.31 2.82
C VAL A 3 -0.70 -0.97 3.22
N LEU A 4 -1.20 -1.70 2.22
CA LEU A 4 -1.88 -2.97 2.43
C LEU A 4 -0.92 -4.12 2.13
N ALA A 5 -0.53 -4.86 3.15
CA ALA A 5 0.22 -6.10 2.98
C ALA A 5 -0.71 -7.23 2.53
N THR A 6 -0.46 -7.79 1.34
CA THR A 6 -1.23 -8.92 0.78
C THR A 6 -0.61 -10.27 1.12
N SER A 7 0.71 -10.31 1.31
CA SER A 7 1.49 -11.47 1.77
C SER A 7 2.84 -10.97 2.32
N PRO A 8 3.69 -11.83 2.92
CA PRO A 8 5.00 -11.39 3.40
C PRO A 8 5.78 -10.65 2.31
N ARG A 9 6.25 -9.44 2.66
CA ARG A 9 6.99 -8.53 1.76
C ARG A 9 6.24 -8.14 0.47
N SER A 10 4.94 -8.41 0.33
CA SER A 10 4.15 -7.98 -0.84
C SER A 10 3.11 -6.96 -0.42
N ILE A 11 3.20 -5.76 -0.98
CA ILE A 11 2.43 -4.60 -0.54
C ILE A 11 1.74 -3.87 -1.70
N ILE A 12 0.60 -3.26 -1.38
CA ILE A 12 -0.11 -2.30 -2.23
C ILE A 12 -0.04 -0.92 -1.56
N MET A 13 0.36 0.11 -2.31
CA MET A 13 0.46 1.49 -1.81
C MET A 13 -0.02 2.53 -2.82
N LEU A 14 -0.28 3.75 -2.35
CA LEU A 14 -0.62 4.88 -3.21
C LEU A 14 0.57 5.27 -4.10
N GLU A 15 0.31 5.64 -5.35
CA GLU A 15 1.33 6.19 -6.25
C GLU A 15 1.87 7.56 -5.80
N GLY A 16 3.07 7.92 -6.27
CA GLY A 16 3.68 9.23 -6.00
C GLY A 16 4.43 9.35 -4.67
N LEU A 17 4.48 8.29 -3.86
CA LEU A 17 5.26 8.23 -2.61
C LEU A 17 6.67 7.66 -2.85
N THR A 18 7.48 8.35 -3.64
CA THR A 18 8.78 7.86 -4.17
C THR A 18 9.79 7.48 -3.08
N GLY A 19 9.92 8.29 -2.02
CA GLY A 19 10.84 8.00 -0.91
C GLY A 19 10.49 6.71 -0.18
N VAL A 20 9.20 6.55 0.18
CA VAL A 20 8.67 5.35 0.85
C VAL A 20 8.82 4.13 -0.06
N GLN A 21 8.51 4.27 -1.35
CA GLN A 21 8.64 3.18 -2.31
C GLN A 21 10.09 2.70 -2.45
N SER A 22 11.05 3.62 -2.43
CA SER A 22 12.49 3.30 -2.50
C SER A 22 12.94 2.50 -1.27
N GLU A 23 12.62 2.98 -0.06
CA GLU A 23 13.00 2.29 1.18
C GLU A 23 12.36 0.92 1.33
N LEU A 24 11.10 0.78 0.91
CA LEU A 24 10.40 -0.51 0.92
C LEU A 24 11.01 -1.49 -0.10
N LYS A 25 11.41 -1.01 -1.29
CA LYS A 25 12.13 -1.83 -2.28
C LYS A 25 13.48 -2.30 -1.73
N LYS A 26 14.26 -1.40 -1.11
CA LYS A 26 15.55 -1.74 -0.46
C LYS A 26 15.36 -2.78 0.64
N SER A 27 14.24 -2.71 1.36
CA SER A 27 13.85 -3.68 2.39
C SER A 27 13.33 -5.01 1.83
N GLY A 28 13.44 -5.25 0.51
CA GLY A 28 13.05 -6.50 -0.15
C GLY A 28 11.55 -6.64 -0.42
N CYS A 29 10.77 -5.55 -0.37
CA CYS A 29 9.33 -5.61 -0.64
C CYS A 29 9.01 -5.57 -2.14
N LYS A 30 8.11 -6.45 -2.57
CA LYS A 30 7.41 -6.38 -3.86
C LYS A 30 6.27 -5.38 -3.75
N ILE A 31 6.31 -4.33 -4.57
CA ILE A 31 5.39 -3.19 -4.46
C ILE A 31 4.47 -3.12 -5.68
N ARG A 32 3.17 -3.05 -5.43
CA ARG A 32 2.15 -2.67 -6.41
C ARG A 32 1.59 -1.30 -6.03
N THR A 33 1.36 -0.45 -7.02
CA THR A 33 0.78 0.88 -6.79
C THR A 33 -0.61 1.00 -7.40
N TYR A 34 -1.43 1.90 -6.88
CA TYR A 34 -2.71 2.27 -7.47
C TYR A 34 -2.86 3.79 -7.55
N LYS A 35 -3.68 4.25 -8.51
CA LYS A 35 -4.08 5.64 -8.67
C LYS A 35 -5.15 5.98 -7.65
N GLY A 36 -4.83 6.88 -6.71
CA GLY A 36 -5.73 7.20 -5.60
C GLY A 36 -6.03 8.69 -5.44
N ILE A 37 -5.96 9.47 -6.51
CA ILE A 37 -6.23 10.92 -6.46
C ILE A 37 -7.63 11.22 -5.89
N GLU A 38 -8.66 10.55 -6.41
CA GLU A 38 -10.05 10.77 -5.98
C GLU A 38 -10.43 10.00 -4.72
N ILE A 39 -9.86 8.81 -4.52
CA ILE A 39 -10.30 7.85 -3.49
C ILE A 39 -9.42 7.84 -2.22
N SER A 40 -8.27 8.51 -2.24
CA SER A 40 -7.29 8.41 -1.15
C SER A 40 -6.64 9.75 -0.81
N ARG A 41 -6.22 10.55 -1.80
CA ARG A 41 -5.61 11.86 -1.52
C ARG A 41 -6.58 12.86 -0.90
N LYS A 42 -7.81 12.95 -1.40
CA LYS A 42 -8.80 13.93 -0.93
C LYS A 42 -9.35 13.63 0.47
N GLY A 43 -9.47 12.34 0.81
CA GLY A 43 -9.99 11.89 2.11
C GLY A 43 -8.91 11.38 3.07
N GLU A 44 -7.63 11.62 2.76
CA GLU A 44 -6.45 11.16 3.52
C GLU A 44 -6.40 9.65 3.85
N GLY A 45 -7.19 8.85 3.13
CA GLY A 45 -7.27 7.40 3.28
C GLY A 45 -6.19 6.67 2.49
N GLY A 46 -6.04 5.37 2.74
CA GLY A 46 -5.16 4.51 1.97
C GLY A 46 -5.70 3.08 1.82
N PRO A 47 -4.95 2.19 1.16
CA PRO A 47 -5.45 0.87 0.77
C PRO A 47 -5.86 0.00 1.97
N THR A 48 -5.28 0.19 3.15
CA THR A 48 -5.73 -0.50 4.38
C THR A 48 -7.04 0.08 4.92
N CYS A 49 -7.28 1.38 4.82
CA CYS A 49 -8.57 1.97 5.21
C CYS A 49 -9.70 1.55 4.26
N LEU A 50 -9.37 1.32 2.99
CA LEU A 50 -10.31 0.91 1.94
C LEU A 50 -10.60 -0.60 1.95
N THR A 51 -9.97 -1.37 2.84
CA THR A 51 -10.11 -2.82 2.87
C THR A 51 -10.40 -3.34 4.27
N ARG A 52 -11.17 -4.43 4.34
CA ARG A 52 -11.45 -5.16 5.58
C ARG A 52 -11.10 -6.64 5.39
N PRO A 53 -9.86 -7.06 5.66
CA PRO A 53 -9.44 -8.45 5.47
C PRO A 53 -10.29 -9.41 6.31
N LEU A 54 -10.92 -10.39 5.67
CA LEU A 54 -11.77 -11.38 6.37
C LEU A 54 -10.95 -12.57 6.87
N LYS A 55 -9.90 -12.95 6.13
CA LYS A 55 -9.01 -14.07 6.45
C LYS A 55 -7.60 -13.75 5.95
N ARG A 56 -6.59 -14.13 6.72
CA ARG A 56 -5.18 -14.15 6.31
C ARG A 56 -4.65 -15.56 6.49
N ILE A 57 -4.19 -16.17 5.40
CA ILE A 57 -3.59 -17.50 5.42
C ILE A 57 -2.08 -17.33 5.66
N LYS A 58 -1.48 -18.20 6.48
CA LYS A 58 -0.05 -18.22 6.74
C LYS A 58 0.72 -18.78 5.55
#